data_AF-A0A444HEC8-F1
#
_entry.id   AF-A0A444HEC8-F1
#
_cell.length_a   1.000
_cell.length_b   1.000
_cell.length_c   1.000
_cell.angle_alpha   90.00
_cell.angle_beta   90.00
_cell.angle_gamma   90.00
#
_symmetry.space_group_name_H-M   'P 1'
#
loop_
_entity.id
_entity.type
_entity.pdbx_description
1 polymer ?
#
loop_
_entity_poly.entity_id
_entity_poly.type
_entity_poly.pdbx_seq_one_letter_code
_entity_poly.pdbx_strand_id
1 'polypeptide(L)' 'MKRWIRSGLVWAGILYIITMIIFPLIDHEKFTISKILLGIPLWIIVGLIIGYLLKGRKHTN' A
#
# COMPACT_ATOMS: atom_id res chain seq x y z
N MET A 1 -11.49 -2.05 16.29
CA MET A 1 -11.04 -1.23 15.14
C MET A 1 -12.06 -1.30 14.02
N LYS A 2 -12.41 -0.18 13.37
CA LYS A 2 -13.38 -0.17 12.26
C LYS A 2 -12.90 -1.14 11.16
N ARG A 3 -13.76 -2.06 10.70
CA ARG A 3 -13.46 -3.09 9.66
C ARG A 3 -12.72 -2.52 8.45
N TRP A 4 -13.07 -1.29 8.11
CA TRP A 4 -12.47 -0.45 7.09
C TRP A 4 -10.96 -0.24 7.22
N ILE A 5 -10.50 0.04 8.43
CA ILE A 5 -9.07 0.26 8.72
C ILE A 5 -8.29 -1.05 8.53
N ARG A 6 -8.85 -2.20 8.96
CA ARG A 6 -8.21 -3.50 8.78
C ARG A 6 -8.08 -3.85 7.29
N SER A 7 -9.12 -3.62 6.50
CA SER A 7 -9.05 -3.84 5.04
C SER A 7 -8.04 -2.91 4.37
N GLY A 8 -8.02 -1.63 4.73
CA GLY A 8 -7.03 -0.68 4.24
C GLY A 8 -5.58 -1.09 4.54
N LEU A 9 -5.32 -1.51 5.78
CA LEU A 9 -4.00 -1.96 6.20
C LEU A 9 -3.54 -3.23 5.46
N VAL A 10 -4.45 -4.17 5.23
CA VAL A 10 -4.17 -5.39 4.45
C VAL A 10 -3.85 -5.04 3.00
N TRP A 11 -4.62 -4.15 2.37
CA TRP A 11 -4.33 -3.67 1.02
C TRP A 11 -3.01 -2.89 0.94
N ALA A 12 -2.69 -2.07 1.95
CA ALA A 12 -1.41 -1.38 2.08
C ALA A 12 -0.23 -2.36 2.05
N GLY A 13 -0.31 -3.41 2.88
CA GLY A 13 0.74 -4.42 2.99
C GLY A 13 0.92 -5.21 1.71
N ILE A 14 -0.19 -5.63 1.07
CA ILE A 14 -0.14 -6.37 -0.20
C ILE A 14 0.49 -5.52 -1.29
N LEU A 15 0.04 -4.28 -1.46
CA LEU A 15 0.56 -3.40 -2.49
C LEU A 15 2.00 -2.94 -2.22
N TYR A 16 2.37 -2.78 -0.96
CA TYR A 16 3.77 -2.57 -0.55
C TYR A 16 4.63 -3.74 -1.01
N ILE A 17 4.26 -4.98 -0.70
CA ILE A 17 5.03 -6.18 -1.11
C ILE A 17 5.12 -6.25 -2.64
N ILE A 18 4.01 -6.03 -3.35
CA ILE A 18 3.98 -6.04 -4.81
C ILE A 18 4.95 -5.02 -5.37
N THR A 19 4.95 -3.77 -4.90
CA THR A 19 5.88 -2.76 -5.41
C THR A 19 7.30 -2.96 -4.93
N MET A 20 7.52 -3.46 -3.72
CA MET A 20 8.85 -3.83 -3.24
C MET A 20 9.49 -4.95 -4.05
N ILE A 21 8.70 -5.75 -4.79
CA ILE A 21 9.20 -6.85 -5.64
C ILE A 21 9.18 -6.44 -7.12
N ILE A 22 8.07 -5.90 -7.62
CA ILE A 22 7.88 -5.53 -9.02
C ILE A 22 8.69 -4.30 -9.41
N PHE A 23 8.67 -3.26 -8.58
CA PHE A 23 9.37 -2.01 -8.87
C PHE A 23 10.88 -2.22 -9.07
N PRO A 24 11.62 -2.92 -8.19
CA PRO A 24 13.04 -3.18 -8.43
C PRO A 24 13.32 -4.15 -9.58
N LEU A 25 12.33 -4.95 -9.97
CA LEU A 25 12.43 -5.80 -11.17
C LEU A 25 12.36 -4.97 -12.46
N ILE A 26 11.63 -3.85 -12.45
CA ILE A 26 11.47 -2.93 -13.59
C ILE A 26 12.57 -1.87 -13.62
N ASP A 27 12.92 -1.29 -12.47
CA ASP A 27 13.78 -0.10 -12.42
C ASP A 27 15.26 -0.42 -12.70
N HIS A 28 15.69 -1.70 -12.57
CA HIS A 28 17.09 -2.14 -12.64
C HIS A 28 18.08 -1.33 -11.74
N GLU A 29 17.59 -0.38 -10.96
CA GLU A 29 18.37 0.43 -10.02
C GLU A 29 18.68 -0.35 -8.75
N LYS A 30 19.83 -0.03 -8.16
CA LYS A 30 20.30 -0.68 -6.92
C LYS A 30 19.27 -0.46 -5.82
N PHE A 31 18.76 -1.57 -5.29
CA PHE A 31 17.90 -1.69 -4.12
C PHE A 31 18.50 -0.91 -2.94
N THR A 32 18.18 0.36 -2.84
CA THR A 32 18.78 1.26 -1.85
C THR A 32 17.87 1.29 -0.63
N ILE A 33 18.42 0.98 0.54
CA ILE A 33 17.71 0.92 1.83
C ILE A 33 16.92 2.21 2.10
N SER A 34 17.45 3.36 1.66
CA SER A 34 16.80 4.67 1.75
C SER A 34 15.45 4.72 1.03
N LYS A 35 15.32 4.08 -0.15
CA LYS A 35 14.05 4.04 -0.89
C LYS A 35 13.02 3.14 -0.19
N ILE A 36 13.48 2.05 0.43
CA ILE A 36 12.62 1.17 1.25
C ILE A 36 12.05 1.95 2.43
N LEU A 37 12.91 2.68 3.14
CA LEU A 37 12.54 3.42 4.34
C LEU A 37 11.57 4.58 4.03
N LEU A 38 11.75 5.25 2.89
CA LEU A 38 10.81 6.27 2.38
C LEU A 38 9.50 5.65 1.85
N GLY A 39 9.56 4.42 1.36
CA GLY A 39 8.39 3.67 0.88
C GLY A 39 7.40 3.33 2.00
N ILE A 40 7.87 3.04 3.21
CA ILE A 40 7.02 2.66 4.36
C ILE A 40 5.96 3.74 4.69
N PRO A 41 6.32 5.01 4.98
CA PRO A 41 5.32 6.04 5.29
C PRO A 41 4.43 6.36 4.10
N LEU A 42 4.98 6.35 2.88
CA LEU A 42 4.21 6.60 1.65
C LEU A 42 3.15 5.51 1.43
N TRP A 43 3.51 4.24 1.62
CA TRP A 43 2.59 3.11 1.49
C TRP A 43 1.53 3.04 2.57
N ILE A 44 1.84 3.48 3.79
CA ILE A 44 0.85 3.62 4.86
C ILE A 44 -0.22 4.65 4.44
N ILE A 45 0.18 5.79 3.86
CA ILE A 45 -0.74 6.84 3.39
C ILE A 45 -1.58 6.31 2.22
N VAL A 46 -0.95 5.71 1.20
CA VAL A 46 -1.64 5.14 0.03
C VAL A 46 -2.63 4.05 0.46
N GLY A 47 -2.21 3.16 1.35
CA GLY A 47 -3.04 2.10 1.90
C GLY A 47 -4.23 2.60 2.71
N LEU A 48 -4.06 3.68 3.47
CA LEU A 48 -5.16 4.36 4.15
C LEU A 48 -6.12 5.05 3.19
N ILE A 49 -5.62 5.65 2.10
CA ILE A 49 -6.45 6.28 1.05
C ILE A 49 -7.27 5.23 0.30
N ILE A 50 -6.66 4.14 -0.14
CA ILE A 50 -7.35 3.00 -0.78
C ILE A 50 -8.34 2.38 0.22
N GLY A 51 -7.85 2.18 1.44
CA GLY A 51 -8.60 1.82 2.63
C GLY A 51 -9.58 2.87 3.12
N TYR A 52 -9.82 3.97 2.40
CA TYR A 52 -10.95 4.88 2.55
C TYR A 52 -11.84 4.87 1.29
N LEU A 53 -11.24 4.80 0.10
CA LEU A 53 -11.94 4.75 -1.18
C LEU A 53 -12.86 3.54 -1.34
N LEU A 54 -12.43 2.33 -0.93
CA LEU A 54 -13.36 1.18 -1.05
C LEU A 54 -14.54 1.30 -0.05
N LYS A 55 -14.58 2.33 0.84
CA LYS A 55 -15.62 2.51 1.88
C LYS A 55 -16.87 2.93 1.23
N GLY A 56 -16.73 3.91 0.36
CA GLY A 56 -17.79 4.37 -0.52
C GLY A 56 -18.32 3.22 -1.37
N ARG A 57 -17.48 2.25 -1.75
CA ARG A 57 -17.90 1.12 -2.60
C ARG A 57 -18.71 0.04 -1.88
N LYS A 58 -18.83 0.06 -0.54
CA LYS A 58 -19.70 -0.89 0.20
C LYS A 58 -21.15 -0.42 0.37
N HIS A 59 -21.56 0.68 -0.27
CA HIS A 59 -22.95 1.16 -0.29
C HIS A 59 -23.66 0.86 -1.63
N THR A 60 -23.41 -0.32 -2.20
CA THR A 60 -24.20 -0.92 -3.29
C THR A 60 -24.27 -2.42 -3.03
N ASN A 61 -25.28 -2.82 -2.25
CA ASN A 61 -26.14 -4.00 -2.42
C ASN A 61 -27.02 -4.14 -1.19
#